data_AF-A0A497KP06-F1
#
_entry.id   AF-A0A497KP06-F1
#
_cell.length_a   1.000
_cell.length_b   1.000
_cell.length_c   1.000
_cell.angle_alpha   90.00
_cell.angle_beta   90.00
_cell.angle_gamma   90.00
#
_symmetry.space_group_name_H-M   'P 1'
#
loop_
_entity.id
_entity.type
_entity.pdbx_description
1 polymer ?
#
loop_
_entity_poly.entity_id
_entity_poly.type
_entity_poly.pdbx_seq_one_letter_code
_entity_poly.pdbx_strand_id
1 'polypeptide(L)'
;MSARFKKVFFRQFIPPKPADLQGYSIKKIMVFGLILPFFVFLGLFSSIYVSLTFKLPLNIACLIAFLWTFSGFAFGTFILTRFSNKILKYAEVKRK
;
A
#
# COMPACT_ATOMS: atom_id res chain seq x y z
N MET A 1 -31.19 36.40 14.88
CA MET A 1 -29.81 35.86 14.81
C MET A 1 -29.73 34.92 13.62
N SER A 2 -29.02 35.32 12.57
CA SER A 2 -29.23 34.85 11.18
C SER A 2 -28.73 33.42 10.92
N ALA A 3 -29.56 32.61 10.26
CA ALA A 3 -29.31 31.22 9.84
C ALA A 3 -28.03 31.03 8.99
N ARG A 4 -27.39 32.12 8.54
CA ARG A 4 -26.07 32.11 7.89
C ARG A 4 -24.94 31.63 8.79
N PHE A 5 -24.97 31.89 10.09
CA PHE A 5 -23.85 31.57 10.99
C PHE A 5 -23.69 30.06 11.23
N LYS A 6 -24.79 29.30 11.28
CA LYS A 6 -24.76 27.84 11.44
C LYS A 6 -24.11 27.12 10.25
N LYS A 7 -24.27 27.62 9.03
CA LYS A 7 -23.68 26.99 7.83
C LYS A 7 -22.16 27.11 7.75
N VAL A 8 -21.58 28.15 8.35
CA VAL A 8 -20.13 28.37 8.34
C VAL A 8 -19.43 27.44 9.34
N PHE A 9 -20.01 27.25 10.53
CA PHE A 9 -19.43 26.41 11.59
C PHE A 9 -19.39 24.92 11.20
N PHE A 10 -20.43 24.42 10.51
CA PHE A 10 -20.47 23.02 10.04
C PHE A 10 -19.49 22.73 8.87
N ARG A 11 -18.99 23.75 8.17
CA ARG A 11 -17.94 23.56 7.15
C ARG A 11 -16.53 23.43 7.72
N GLN A 12 -16.33 23.84 8.97
CA GLN A 12 -15.04 23.79 9.66
C GLN A 12 -14.80 22.47 10.40
N PHE A 13 -15.88 21.77 10.78
CA PHE A 13 -15.82 20.51 11.53
C PHE A 13 -15.80 19.24 10.68
N ILE A 14 -16.15 19.35 9.39
CA ILE A 14 -15.96 18.26 8.45
C ILE A 14 -14.52 18.43 7.95
N PRO A 15 -13.55 17.59 8.38
CA PRO A 15 -12.23 17.63 7.78
C PRO A 15 -12.44 17.58 6.27
N PRO A 16 -11.78 18.45 5.48
CA PRO A 16 -11.90 18.38 4.04
C PRO A 16 -11.70 16.90 3.69
N LYS A 17 -12.66 16.32 2.96
CA LYS A 17 -12.50 14.99 2.35
C LYS A 17 -11.03 14.90 1.92
N PRO A 18 -10.34 13.77 2.11
CA PRO A 18 -9.01 13.56 1.55
C PRO A 18 -9.15 13.52 0.02
N ALA A 19 -9.48 14.68 -0.53
CA ALA A 19 -9.76 15.01 -1.90
C ALA A 19 -8.44 15.59 -2.34
N ASP A 20 -7.65 14.70 -2.91
CA ASP A 20 -6.45 15.05 -3.65
C ASP A 20 -5.41 15.77 -2.77
N LEU A 21 -4.66 14.98 -2.00
CA LEU A 21 -3.34 15.41 -1.53
C LEU A 21 -2.57 15.90 -2.77
N GLN A 22 -2.52 17.22 -2.92
CA GLN A 22 -1.65 17.93 -3.87
C GLN A 22 -1.85 17.51 -5.34
N GLY A 23 -3.08 17.28 -5.79
CA GLY A 23 -3.35 16.95 -7.20
C GLY A 23 -3.10 15.49 -7.58
N TYR A 24 -2.91 14.59 -6.58
CA TYR A 24 -2.79 13.16 -6.80
C TYR A 24 -3.97 12.39 -6.19
N SER A 25 -4.44 11.37 -6.90
CA SER A 25 -5.51 10.48 -6.47
C SER A 25 -4.99 9.52 -5.41
N ILE A 26 -5.35 9.78 -4.16
CA ILE A 26 -5.00 8.94 -3.00
C ILE A 26 -5.45 7.49 -3.21
N LYS A 27 -6.61 7.26 -3.84
CA LYS A 27 -7.11 5.92 -4.16
C LYS A 27 -6.13 5.14 -5.04
N LYS A 28 -5.56 5.79 -6.07
CA LYS A 28 -4.57 5.16 -6.94
C LYS A 28 -3.30 4.83 -6.17
N ILE A 29 -2.80 5.77 -5.36
CA ILE A 29 -1.59 5.57 -4.54
C ILE A 29 -1.78 4.39 -3.57
N MET A 30 -2.92 4.32 -2.88
CA MET A 30 -3.24 3.18 -2.00
C MET A 30 -3.26 1.85 -2.75
N VAL A 31 -3.81 1.83 -3.97
CA VAL A 31 -3.79 0.61 -4.81
C VAL A 31 -2.38 0.21 -5.21
N PHE A 32 -1.50 1.15 -5.55
CA PHE A 32 -0.08 0.83 -5.79
C PHE A 32 0.64 0.41 -4.51
N GLY A 33 0.23 0.94 -3.35
CA GLY A 33 0.72 0.49 -2.05
C GLY A 33 0.44 -0.98 -1.76
N LEU A 34 -0.62 -1.57 -2.36
CA LEU A 34 -0.94 -3.00 -2.23
C LEU A 34 0.05 -3.93 -2.94
N ILE A 35 0.94 -3.40 -3.78
CA ILE A 35 2.01 -4.20 -4.43
C ILE A 35 2.93 -4.81 -3.37
N LEU A 36 3.28 -4.04 -2.33
CA LEU A 36 4.17 -4.50 -1.26
C LEU A 36 3.58 -5.68 -0.47
N PRO A 37 2.37 -5.58 0.14
CA PRO A 37 1.78 -6.71 0.84
C PRO A 37 1.48 -7.89 -0.10
N PHE A 38 1.23 -7.66 -1.40
CA PHE A 38 1.07 -8.74 -2.36
C PHE A 38 2.34 -9.60 -2.50
N PHE A 39 3.51 -8.98 -2.65
CA PHE A 39 4.78 -9.72 -2.71
C PHE A 39 5.13 -10.40 -1.40
N VAL A 40 4.86 -9.76 -0.26
CA VAL A 40 5.03 -10.36 1.07
C VAL A 40 4.13 -11.59 1.22
N PHE A 41 2.87 -11.50 0.77
CA PHE A 41 1.91 -12.59 0.84
C PHE A 41 2.31 -13.77 -0.06
N LEU A 42 2.74 -13.50 -1.30
CA LEU A 42 3.32 -14.52 -2.18
C LEU A 42 4.53 -15.19 -1.53
N GLY A 43 5.36 -14.39 -0.85
CA GLY A 43 6.51 -14.90 -0.14
C GLY A 43 6.12 -15.87 0.98
N LEU A 44 5.20 -15.47 1.84
CA LEU A 44 4.70 -16.34 2.91
C LEU A 44 4.05 -17.61 2.36
N PHE A 45 3.15 -17.49 1.37
CA PHE A 45 2.46 -18.66 0.82
C PHE A 45 3.39 -19.65 0.15
N SER A 46 4.37 -19.17 -0.63
CA SER A 46 5.35 -20.05 -1.25
C SER A 46 6.25 -20.73 -0.21
N SER A 47 6.65 -20.03 0.84
CA SER A 47 7.44 -20.64 1.93
C SER A 47 6.67 -21.72 2.68
N ILE A 48 5.37 -21.50 2.94
CA ILE A 48 4.48 -22.50 3.55
C ILE A 48 4.33 -23.70 2.61
N TYR A 49 4.08 -23.45 1.32
CA TYR A 49 3.94 -24.51 0.32
C TYR A 49 5.19 -25.39 0.26
N VAL A 50 6.38 -24.79 0.12
CA VAL A 50 7.66 -25.51 0.12
C VAL A 50 7.85 -26.29 1.43
N SER A 51 7.57 -25.66 2.58
CA SER A 51 7.73 -26.32 3.87
C SER A 51 6.83 -27.55 4.04
N LEU A 52 5.60 -27.48 3.55
CA LEU A 52 4.66 -28.60 3.57
C LEU A 52 5.04 -29.70 2.57
N THR A 53 5.45 -29.33 1.35
CA THR A 53 5.85 -30.28 0.30
C THR A 53 7.08 -31.09 0.70
N PHE A 54 8.08 -30.44 1.28
CA PHE A 54 9.33 -31.10 1.68
C PHE A 54 9.33 -31.57 3.15
N LYS A 55 8.21 -31.39 3.88
CA LYS A 55 8.07 -31.72 5.30
C LYS A 55 9.25 -31.21 6.14
N LEU A 56 9.64 -29.96 5.91
CA LEU A 56 10.81 -29.38 6.54
C LEU A 56 10.61 -29.24 8.05
N PRO A 57 11.68 -29.43 8.86
CA PRO A 57 11.61 -29.14 10.28
C PRO A 57 11.32 -27.65 10.50
N LEU A 58 10.58 -27.36 11.57
CA LEU A 58 9.98 -26.05 11.84
C LEU A 58 11.01 -24.91 11.84
N ASN A 59 12.22 -25.16 12.32
CA ASN A 59 13.32 -24.19 12.34
C ASN A 59 13.76 -23.78 10.92
N ILE A 60 13.88 -24.74 10.01
CA ILE A 60 14.29 -24.49 8.63
C ILE A 60 13.15 -23.83 7.85
N ALA A 61 11.92 -24.31 8.05
CA ALA A 61 10.72 -23.71 7.47
C ALA A 61 10.58 -22.22 7.87
N CYS A 62 10.80 -21.91 9.14
CA CYS A 62 10.76 -20.55 9.66
C CYS A 62 11.85 -19.67 9.04
N LEU A 63 13.08 -20.18 8.93
CA LEU A 63 14.21 -19.47 8.33
C LEU A 63 13.97 -19.17 6.85
N ILE A 64 13.43 -20.15 6.10
CA ILE A 64 13.03 -19.96 4.69
C ILE A 64 11.92 -18.91 4.60
N ALA A 65 10.89 -18.99 5.45
CA ALA A 65 9.82 -18.01 5.48
C ALA A 65 10.34 -16.59 5.74
N PHE A 66 11.26 -16.40 6.69
CA PHE A 66 11.88 -15.11 6.95
C PHE A 66 12.68 -14.59 5.76
N LEU A 67 13.59 -15.40 5.20
CA LEU A 67 14.41 -14.99 4.07
C LEU A 67 13.55 -14.64 2.85
N TRP A 68 12.53 -15.44 2.60
CA TRP A 68 11.68 -15.30 1.43
C TRP A 68 10.65 -14.15 1.57
N THR A 69 10.17 -13.90 2.78
CA THR A 69 9.33 -12.72 3.08
C THR A 69 10.16 -11.45 3.00
N PHE A 70 11.40 -11.47 3.52
CA PHE A 70 12.31 -10.33 3.45
C PHE A 70 12.70 -10.01 2.00
N SER A 71 13.02 -11.02 1.18
CA SER A 71 13.30 -10.82 -0.23
C SER A 71 12.08 -10.29 -0.99
N GLY A 72 10.88 -10.82 -0.73
CA GLY A 72 9.62 -10.31 -1.28
C GLY A 72 9.35 -8.85 -0.90
N PHE A 73 9.59 -8.48 0.36
CA PHE A 73 9.49 -7.11 0.85
C PHE A 73 10.52 -6.18 0.17
N ALA A 74 11.78 -6.59 0.10
CA ALA A 74 12.84 -5.82 -0.53
C ALA A 74 12.56 -5.61 -2.03
N PHE A 75 12.09 -6.65 -2.71
CA PHE A 75 11.72 -6.59 -4.13
C PHE A 75 10.50 -5.69 -4.38
N GLY A 76 9.44 -5.83 -3.58
CA GLY A 76 8.26 -4.96 -3.66
C GLY A 76 8.61 -3.50 -3.39
N THR A 77 9.47 -3.24 -2.40
CA THR A 77 9.99 -1.89 -2.11
C THR A 77 10.82 -1.36 -3.26
N PHE A 78 11.72 -2.17 -3.82
CA PHE A 78 12.53 -1.79 -4.97
C PHE A 78 11.66 -1.42 -6.18
N ILE A 79 10.61 -2.19 -6.48
CA ILE A 79 9.64 -1.87 -7.54
C ILE A 79 8.96 -0.52 -7.24
N LEU A 80 8.44 -0.35 -6.03
CA LEU A 80 7.80 0.90 -5.61
C LEU A 80 8.74 2.09 -5.77
N THR A 81 9.98 2.01 -5.30
CA THR A 81 10.98 3.08 -5.44
C THR A 81 11.35 3.32 -6.91
N ARG A 82 11.65 2.27 -7.68
CA ARG A 82 12.07 2.39 -9.08
C ARG A 82 10.98 2.98 -9.96
N PHE A 83 9.72 2.62 -9.69
CA PHE A 83 8.56 3.07 -10.47
C PHE A 83 7.80 4.22 -9.81
N SER A 84 8.26 4.76 -8.68
CA SER A 84 7.60 5.84 -7.94
C SER A 84 7.23 7.02 -8.85
N ASN A 85 8.15 7.47 -9.71
CA ASN A 85 7.89 8.58 -10.62
C ASN A 85 6.78 8.27 -11.65
N LYS A 86 6.71 7.03 -12.15
CA LYS A 86 5.63 6.60 -13.05
C LYS A 86 4.30 6.44 -12.30
N ILE A 87 4.35 5.90 -11.09
CA ILE A 87 3.18 5.73 -10.21
C ILE A 87 2.57 7.09 -9.86
N LEU A 88 3.40 8.06 -9.49
CA LEU A 88 2.97 9.43 -9.21
C LEU A 88 2.36 10.07 -10.45
N LYS A 89 3.01 9.99 -11.62
CA LYS A 89 2.45 10.51 -12.88
C LYS A 89 1.10 9.88 -13.25
N TYR A 90 0.89 8.61 -12.94
CA TYR A 90 -0.40 7.94 -13.16
C TYR A 90 -1.46 8.29 -12.10
N ALA A 91 -1.00 8.57 -10.88
CA ALA A 91 -1.84 9.01 -9.77
C ALA A 91 -2.27 10.48 -9.93
N GLU A 92 -1.53 11.28 -10.70
CA GLU A 92 -1.83 12.69 -10.96
C GLU A 92 -3.23 12.85 -11.56
N VAL A 93 -4.04 13.69 -10.93
CA VAL A 93 -5.38 14.05 -11.38
C VAL A 93 -5.20 15.35 -12.15
N LYS A 94 -5.26 15.28 -13.49
CA LYS A 94 -5.30 16.49 -14.34
C LYS A 94 -6.50 17.33 -13.89
N ARG A 95 -6.24 18.41 -13.15
CA ARG A 95 -7.24 19.46 -12.93
C ARG A 95 -7.52 20.07 -14.30
N LYS A 96 -8.71 19.78 -14.84
CA LYS A 96 -9.31 20.59 -15.91
C LYS A 96 -9.72 21.93 -15.33
#